data_AF-A0A4P9WRD6-F1
#
_entry.id   AF-A0A4P9WRD6-F1
#
_cell.length_a   1.000
_cell.length_b   1.000
_cell.length_c   1.000
_cell.angle_alpha   90.00
_cell.angle_beta   90.00
_cell.angle_gamma   90.00
#
_symmetry.space_group_name_H-M   'P 1'
#
loop_
_entity.id
_entity.type
_entity.pdbx_description
1 polymer ?
#
loop_
_entity_poly.entity_id
_entity_poly.type
_entity_poly.pdbx_seq_one_letter_code
_entity_poly.pdbx_strand_id
1 'polypeptide(L)' 'MPAYHSAFNAPGGRMAGNMGIIPIKSKIRGPAPPAPEDQEDVIDEAIDFFRANCLFRNFEIKGPGDRTLIYLTLFIQEC' A
#
# COMPACT_ATOMS: atom_id res chain seq x y z
N MET A 1 -12.64 16.41 0.97
CA MET A 1 -11.19 16.09 0.96
C MET A 1 -10.99 14.86 0.08
N PRO A 2 -9.97 14.82 -0.78
CA PRO A 2 -9.66 13.63 -1.58
C PRO A 2 -9.14 12.47 -0.70
N ALA A 3 -9.21 11.25 -1.22
CA ALA A 3 -8.63 10.07 -0.57
C ALA A 3 -7.10 10.16 -0.53
N TYR A 4 -6.48 9.48 0.44
CA TYR A 4 -5.02 9.43 0.58
C TYR A 4 -4.44 8.37 -0.37
N HIS A 5 -3.51 8.79 -1.22
CA HIS A 5 -2.83 7.93 -2.20
C HIS A 5 -1.49 7.46 -1.67
N SER A 6 -0.99 6.35 -2.20
CA SER A 6 0.28 5.79 -1.80
C SER A 6 1.45 6.63 -2.31
N ALA A 7 2.42 6.89 -1.42
CA ALA A 7 3.71 7.48 -1.77
C ALA A 7 4.57 6.56 -2.65
N PHE A 8 4.27 5.26 -2.69
CA PHE A 8 5.02 4.23 -3.41
C PHE A 8 4.62 4.07 -4.88
N ASN A 9 4.04 5.09 -5.50
CA ASN A 9 3.66 5.10 -6.92
C ASN A 9 4.83 5.39 -7.89
N ALA A 10 6.08 5.15 -7.47
CA ALA A 10 7.26 5.45 -8.27
C ALA A 10 7.30 4.62 -9.58
N PRO A 11 7.63 5.24 -10.73
CA PRO A 11 7.74 4.53 -12.01
C PRO A 11 8.94 3.57 -11.99
N GLY A 12 8.76 2.36 -12.54
CA GLY A 12 9.83 1.36 -12.65
C GLY A 12 9.97 0.38 -11.49
N GLY A 13 9.02 0.38 -10.54
CA GLY A 13 8.94 -0.62 -9.48
C GLY A 13 8.64 -2.03 -10.00
N ARG A 14 9.02 -3.06 -9.24
CA ARG A 14 8.66 -4.45 -9.55
C ARG A 14 7.15 -4.62 -9.40
N MET A 15 6.49 -5.24 -10.37
CA MET A 15 5.03 -5.43 -10.37
C MET A 15 4.66 -6.90 -10.49
N ALA A 16 3.53 -7.27 -9.87
CA ALA A 16 2.85 -8.55 -10.09
C ALA A 16 1.51 -8.26 -10.77
N GLY A 17 1.45 -8.48 -12.08
CA GLY A 17 0.31 -8.08 -12.89
C GLY A 17 0.06 -6.57 -12.77
N ASN A 18 -1.04 -6.23 -12.09
CA ASN A 18 -1.52 -4.86 -11.93
C ASN A 18 -1.18 -4.23 -10.57
N MET A 19 -0.51 -4.94 -9.67
CA MET A 19 -0.14 -4.45 -8.32
C MET A 19 1.37 -4.22 -8.20
N GLY A 20 1.76 -3.24 -7.37
CA GLY A 20 3.16 -3.00 -7.04
C GLY A 20 3.67 -3.98 -5.99
N ILE A 21 4.79 -4.65 -6.28
CA ILE A 21 5.57 -5.37 -5.26
C ILE A 21 6.48 -4.33 -4.59
N ILE A 22 5.98 -3.79 -3.48
CA ILE A 22 6.65 -2.74 -2.70
C ILE A 22 7.49 -3.41 -1.59
N PRO A 23 8.67 -2.85 -1.25
CA PRO A 23 9.43 -3.32 -0.09
C PRO A 23 8.63 -3.18 1.21
N ILE A 24 8.66 -4.20 2.07
CA ILE A 24 7.95 -4.18 3.37
C ILE A 24 8.86 -4.64 4.51
N LYS A 25 8.60 -4.18 5.72
CA LYS A 25 9.29 -4.61 6.94
C LYS A 25 8.62 -5.87 7.46
N SER A 26 9.12 -7.03 7.02
CA SER A 26 8.61 -8.32 7.48
C SER A 26 9.71 -9.29 7.86
N LYS A 27 9.48 -10.05 8.94
CA LYS A 27 10.32 -11.19 9.35
C LYS A 27 9.87 -12.50 8.69
N ILE A 28 8.74 -12.46 8.00
CA ILE A 28 8.13 -13.62 7.33
C ILE A 28 8.70 -13.71 5.91
N ARG A 29 8.94 -14.94 5.45
CA ARG A 29 9.40 -15.18 4.06
C ARG A 29 8.33 -14.72 3.08
N GLY A 30 8.74 -13.91 2.09
CA GLY A 30 7.84 -13.42 1.06
C GLY A 30 8.58 -12.95 -0.20
N PRO A 31 7.84 -12.68 -1.29
CA PRO A 31 8.40 -12.23 -2.57
C PRO A 31 8.75 -10.73 -2.57
N ALA A 32 8.34 -9.99 -1.54
CA ALA A 32 8.62 -8.56 -1.39
C ALA A 32 10.07 -8.32 -0.98
N PRO A 33 10.75 -7.30 -1.53
CA PRO A 33 12.06 -6.90 -1.06
C PRO A 33 12.03 -6.46 0.42
N PRO A 34 13.14 -6.63 1.16
CA PRO A 34 13.23 -6.10 2.51
C PRO A 34 13.28 -4.56 2.47
N ALA A 35 12.41 -3.91 3.23
CA ALA A 35 12.51 -2.47 3.49
C ALA A 35 13.49 -2.18 4.65
N PRO A 36 14.20 -1.04 4.64
CA PRO A 36 14.98 -0.59 5.79
C PRO A 36 14.07 -0.25 6.98
N GLU A 37 14.49 -0.61 8.20
CA GLU A 37 13.66 -0.45 9.41
C GLU A 37 13.34 1.02 9.74
N ASP A 38 14.22 1.94 9.35
CA ASP A 38 14.10 3.38 9.60
C ASP A 38 13.14 4.12 8.65
N GLN A 39 12.58 3.43 7.64
CA GLN A 39 11.63 4.03 6.70
C GLN A 39 10.22 3.49 6.92
N GLU A 40 9.22 4.33 6.66
CA GLU A 40 7.83 3.91 6.55
C GLU A 40 7.67 2.96 5.36
N ASP A 41 6.86 1.92 5.54
CA ASP A 41 6.47 1.02 4.46
C ASP A 41 4.99 1.19 4.09
N VAL A 42 4.55 0.47 3.06
CA VAL A 42 3.15 0.55 2.59
C VAL A 42 2.14 -0.01 3.60
N ILE A 43 2.56 -0.83 4.56
CA ILE A 43 1.68 -1.38 5.60
C ILE A 43 1.43 -0.32 6.66
N ASP A 44 2.49 0.39 7.09
CA ASP A 44 2.37 1.55 7.98
C ASP A 44 1.45 2.60 7.36
N GLU A 45 1.69 2.94 6.09
CA GLU A 45 0.87 3.87 5.30
C GLU A 45 -0.60 3.42 5.25
N ALA A 46 -0.86 2.13 5.05
CA ALA A 46 -2.21 1.58 5.01
C ALA A 46 -2.94 1.70 6.36
N ILE A 47 -2.27 1.45 7.47
CA ILE A 47 -2.85 1.54 8.82
C ILE A 47 -3.14 3.00 9.17
N ASP A 48 -2.20 3.91 8.88
CA ASP A 48 -2.37 5.33 9.15
C ASP A 48 -3.49 5.95 8.31
N PHE A 49 -3.57 5.57 7.03
CA PHE A 49 -4.62 6.06 6.15
C PHE A 49 -5.95 5.32 6.30
N PHE A 50 -5.99 4.17 6.97
CA PHE A 50 -7.20 3.34 7.11
C PHE A 50 -8.39 4.16 7.64
N ARG A 51 -8.19 4.91 8.73
CA ARG A 51 -9.26 5.70 9.38
C ARG A 51 -9.89 6.73 8.46
N ALA A 52 -9.12 7.29 7.54
CA ALA A 52 -9.62 8.23 6.56
C ALA A 52 -10.20 7.51 5.34
N ASN A 53 -9.46 6.56 4.78
CA ASN A 53 -9.76 5.89 3.51
C ASN A 53 -11.00 4.97 3.59
N CYS A 54 -11.30 4.38 4.75
CA CYS A 54 -12.47 3.51 4.91
C CYS A 54 -13.83 4.24 4.77
N LEU A 55 -13.85 5.57 4.89
CA LEU A 55 -15.07 6.38 4.75
C LEU A 55 -15.36 6.78 3.30
N PHE A 56 -14.38 6.64 2.40
CA PHE A 56 -14.53 7.04 1.01
C PHE A 56 -15.09 5.91 0.15
N ARG A 57 -16.12 6.24 -0.64
CA ARG A 57 -16.74 5.29 -1.59
C ARG A 57 -15.99 5.16 -2.91
N ASN A 58 -15.25 6.22 -3.29
CA ASN A 58 -14.55 6.31 -4.57
C ASN A 58 -13.07 6.55 -4.31
N PHE A 59 -12.23 5.80 -5.02
CA PHE A 59 -10.77 5.95 -4.97
C PHE A 59 -10.23 5.97 -6.40
N GLU A 60 -9.58 7.05 -6.81
CA GLU A 60 -8.94 7.14 -8.13
C GLU A 60 -7.58 6.43 -8.09
N ILE A 61 -7.34 5.51 -9.01
CA ILE A 61 -6.09 4.75 -9.04
C ILE A 61 -5.07 5.55 -9.86
N LYS A 62 -4.04 6.09 -9.20
CA LYS A 62 -2.96 6.84 -9.86
C LYS A 62 -1.75 5.97 -10.20
N GLY A 63 -1.58 4.85 -9.51
CA GLY A 63 -0.44 3.97 -9.75
C GLY A 63 -0.59 2.58 -9.15
N PRO A 64 0.44 1.73 -9.33
CA PRO A 64 0.43 0.36 -8.83
C PRO A 64 0.50 0.28 -7.30
N GLY A 65 1.02 1.30 -6.62
CA GLY A 65 1.06 1.36 -5.16
C GLY A 65 -0.32 1.63 -4.55
N ASP A 66 -1.14 2.46 -5.19
CA ASP A 66 -2.53 2.67 -4.80
C ASP A 66 -3.35 1.38 -4.79
N ARG A 67 -3.11 0.48 -5.75
CA ARG A 67 -3.81 -0.81 -5.79
C ARG A 67 -3.42 -1.70 -4.61
N THR A 68 -2.15 -1.70 -4.25
CA THR A 68 -1.67 -2.40 -3.06
C THR A 68 -2.26 -1.79 -1.78
N LEU A 69 -2.33 -0.46 -1.69
CA LEU A 69 -2.94 0.27 -0.58
C LEU A 69 -4.43 -0.06 -0.41
N ILE A 70 -5.20 -0.12 -1.50
CA ILE A 70 -6.61 -0.50 -1.48
C ILE A 70 -6.77 -1.94 -0.96
N TYR A 71 -5.96 -2.88 -1.46
CA TYR A 71 -6.01 -4.26 -1.00
C TYR A 71 -5.74 -4.39 0.49
N LEU A 72 -4.71 -3.68 0.99
CA LEU A 72 -4.40 -3.65 2.42
C LEU A 72 -5.53 -3.02 3.24
N THR A 73 -6.15 -1.96 2.76
CA THR A 73 -7.30 -1.32 3.42
C THR A 73 -8.48 -2.28 3.56
N LEU A 74 -8.80 -3.02 2.48
CA LEU A 74 -9.86 -4.04 2.51
C LEU A 74 -9.49 -5.20 3.45
N PHE A 75 -8.23 -5.63 3.45
CA PHE A 75 -7.77 -6.67 4.36
C PHE A 75 -7.88 -6.25 5.83
N ILE A 76 -7.49 -5.02 6.18
CA ILE A 76 -7.64 -4.48 7.53
C ILE A 76 -9.11 -4.44 7.95
N GLN A 77 -10.04 -4.19 7.02
CA GLN A 77 -11.47 -4.21 7.29
C GLN A 77 -12.02 -5.62 7.58
N GLU A 78 -11.43 -6.66 7.01
CA GLU A 78 -11.82 -8.06 7.23
C GLU A 78 -11.17 -8.70 8.47
N CYS A 79 -10.14 -8.07 9.06
CA CYS A 79 -9.45 -8.52 10.27
C CYS A 79 -10.27 -8.26 11.55
#